data_AF-A1DJI7-F1
#
_entry.id   AF-A1DJI7-F1
#
_cell.length_a   1.000
_cell.length_b   1.000
_cell.length_c   1.000
_cell.angle_alpha   90.00
_cell.angle_beta   90.00
_cell.angle_gamma   90.00
#
_symmetry.space_group_name_H-M   'P 1'
#
loop_
_entity.id
_entity.type
_entity.pdbx_description
1 polymer ?
#
loop_
_entity_poly.entity_id
_entity_poly.type
_entity_poly.pdbx_seq_one_letter_code
_entity_poly.pdbx_strand_id
1 'polypeptide(L)'
;MDKTFFVLCDCTTPSTTAVNELVPNLGLNRTRVMIEHLDSIYRKAYDLGKPFFDPRIYDKLKIRCETLDLKDDGEYANGIPAPSFFDPLPLETLKNHRIITPDEEAKRDYLSYENIFDRTEDGDTSQVVSYRIMRHFDWYRRNGISSLRARLMDITVWREAYVPHFVSVTKNVLADEYFMPGVNGQRGYAPAGWWEEKSLSLPHIMCMLEFYSFRGTEELLRGEILGILATTITRLELECFQDEVVIPVLMFSVMSDFKARIIQAYFNGDKLVIRKSRLYDFSTPETLSSSTILFIQWMASKPVGNTSGFALEDFEPFEEEDDTESSIKKEAEIEKISDAP
;
A
#
# COMPACT_ATOMS: atom_id res chain seq x y z
N MET A 1 32.00 -20.61 22.60
CA MET A 1 31.13 -21.60 21.95
C MET A 1 29.71 -21.11 22.18
N ASP A 2 28.97 -20.52 21.25
CA ASP A 2 29.17 -20.29 19.82
C ASP A 2 28.60 -18.91 19.47
N LYS A 3 29.33 -18.17 18.63
CA LYS A 3 28.88 -16.93 17.99
C LYS A 3 28.33 -17.32 16.63
N THR A 4 27.00 -17.38 16.51
CA THR A 4 26.36 -17.56 15.21
C THR A 4 26.22 -16.20 14.54
N PHE A 5 26.91 -16.07 13.42
CA PHE A 5 26.96 -14.90 12.55
C PHE A 5 25.57 -14.52 12.05
N PHE A 6 25.19 -13.25 12.21
CA PHE A 6 24.15 -12.62 11.40
C PHE A 6 24.79 -12.24 10.06
N VAL A 7 24.30 -12.84 8.97
CA VAL A 7 24.62 -12.39 7.61
C VAL A 7 23.75 -11.18 7.33
N LEU A 8 24.33 -9.99 7.49
CA LEU A 8 23.84 -8.78 6.84
C LEU A 8 23.94 -9.02 5.33
N CYS A 9 22.85 -8.77 4.61
CA CYS A 9 22.89 -8.72 3.15
C CYS A 9 23.55 -7.40 2.77
N ASP A 10 24.89 -7.39 2.78
CA ASP A 10 25.70 -6.31 2.23
C ASP A 10 25.54 -6.33 0.70
N CYS A 11 24.89 -5.30 0.15
CA CYS A 11 24.96 -4.96 -1.25
C CYS A 11 26.40 -4.51 -1.58
N THR A 12 27.33 -5.46 -1.70
CA THR A 12 28.71 -5.18 -2.13
C THR A 12 28.87 -5.52 -3.59
N THR A 13 29.07 -4.49 -4.41
CA THR A 13 29.51 -4.61 -5.81
C THR A 13 31.02 -4.87 -5.88
N PRO A 14 31.53 -5.56 -6.92
CA PRO A 14 32.97 -5.72 -7.10
C PRO A 14 33.59 -4.43 -7.66
N SER A 15 34.68 -4.01 -7.02
CA SER A 15 35.47 -2.85 -7.39
C SER A 15 36.05 -2.98 -8.79
N THR A 16 35.76 -2.02 -9.67
CA THR A 16 36.63 -1.72 -10.82
C THR A 16 36.89 -0.23 -10.85
N THR A 17 38.15 0.12 -10.65
CA THR A 17 38.67 1.48 -10.72
C THR A 17 38.53 1.99 -12.15
N ALA A 18 37.69 2.99 -12.38
CA ALA A 18 37.71 3.81 -13.58
C ALA A 18 37.39 5.26 -13.21
N VAL A 19 38.40 6.12 -13.38
CA VAL A 19 38.26 7.58 -13.33
C VAL A 19 37.35 7.96 -14.50
N ASN A 20 36.17 8.53 -14.22
CA ASN A 20 35.35 9.18 -15.24
C ASN A 20 34.63 10.40 -14.65
N GLU A 21 34.54 11.41 -15.51
CA GLU A 21 34.18 12.80 -15.26
C GLU A 21 32.79 12.98 -14.64
N LEU A 22 32.64 14.05 -13.85
CA LEU A 22 31.39 14.54 -13.26
C LEU A 22 30.43 15.01 -14.37
N VAL A 23 29.72 14.07 -15.00
CA VAL A 23 28.45 14.35 -15.66
C VAL A 23 27.35 14.21 -14.59
N PRO A 24 26.56 15.25 -14.29
CA PRO A 24 25.41 15.08 -13.40
C PRO A 24 24.50 14.00 -14.00
N ASN A 25 24.28 12.93 -13.24
CA ASN A 25 23.44 11.82 -13.69
C ASN A 25 22.01 12.35 -13.82
N LEU A 26 21.52 12.58 -15.05
CA LEU A 26 20.20 13.17 -15.31
C LEU A 26 19.07 12.40 -14.59
N GLY A 27 19.23 11.08 -14.44
CA GLY A 27 18.31 10.21 -13.70
C GLY A 27 18.21 10.57 -12.20
N LEU A 28 19.34 10.75 -11.52
CA LEU A 28 19.38 11.10 -10.09
C LEU A 28 18.70 12.44 -9.80
N ASN A 29 18.87 13.44 -10.69
CA ASN A 29 18.21 14.73 -10.52
C ASN A 29 16.69 14.61 -10.71
N ARG A 30 16.22 13.78 -11.65
CA ARG A 30 14.80 13.56 -11.89
C ARG A 30 14.11 12.85 -10.73
N THR A 31 14.71 11.78 -10.20
CA THR A 31 14.17 11.05 -9.04
C THR A 31 14.05 11.95 -7.82
N ARG A 32 15.05 12.79 -7.56
CA ARG A 32 14.98 13.76 -6.46
C ARG A 32 13.81 14.74 -6.62
N VAL A 33 13.61 15.31 -7.80
CA VAL A 33 12.49 16.24 -8.06
C VAL A 33 11.13 15.54 -7.88
N MET A 34 11.02 14.26 -8.25
CA MET A 34 9.80 13.48 -8.00
C MET A 34 9.56 13.25 -6.50
N ILE A 35 10.61 12.91 -5.74
CA ILE A 35 10.52 12.73 -4.28
C ILE A 35 10.06 14.03 -3.62
N GLU A 36 10.69 15.16 -3.94
CA GLU A 36 10.32 16.48 -3.41
C GLU A 36 8.85 16.82 -3.73
N HIS A 37 8.40 16.56 -4.95
CA HIS A 37 7.01 16.78 -5.35
C HIS A 37 6.02 15.92 -4.55
N LEU A 38 6.30 14.62 -4.41
CA LEU A 38 5.45 13.69 -3.64
C LEU A 38 5.46 14.04 -2.14
N ASP A 39 6.59 14.49 -1.61
CA ASP A 39 6.74 14.95 -0.22
C ASP A 39 5.86 16.18 0.05
N SER A 40 5.82 17.15 -0.86
CA SER A 40 4.91 18.30 -0.74
C SER A 40 3.43 17.89 -0.76
N ILE A 41 3.05 16.94 -1.61
CA ILE A 41 1.69 16.38 -1.60
C ILE A 41 1.41 15.69 -0.25
N TYR A 42 2.37 14.91 0.25
CA TYR A 42 2.25 14.21 1.53
C TYR A 42 2.04 15.18 2.69
N ARG A 43 2.84 16.25 2.79
CA ARG A 43 2.72 17.27 3.84
C ARG A 43 1.36 17.97 3.79
N LYS A 44 0.93 18.41 2.61
CA LYS A 44 -0.39 19.04 2.47
C LYS A 44 -1.54 18.09 2.82
N ALA A 45 -1.46 16.82 2.40
CA ALA A 45 -2.43 15.80 2.80
C ALA A 45 -2.40 15.55 4.32
N TYR A 46 -1.22 15.58 4.92
CA TYR A 46 -1.04 15.44 6.35
C TYR A 46 -1.71 16.61 7.11
N ASP A 47 -1.48 17.85 6.69
CA ASP A 47 -1.95 19.04 7.39
C ASP A 47 -3.45 19.30 7.30
N LEU A 48 -4.13 18.75 6.29
CA LEU A 48 -5.59 18.86 6.17
C LEU A 48 -6.34 18.29 7.38
N GLY A 49 -5.72 17.37 8.14
CA GLY A 49 -6.21 16.88 9.44
C GLY A 49 -7.54 16.11 9.45
N LYS A 50 -8.27 16.10 8.33
CA LYS A 50 -9.56 15.40 8.19
C LYS A 50 -9.34 13.91 7.89
N PRO A 51 -10.14 13.01 8.47
CA PRO A 51 -10.00 11.57 8.24
C PRO A 51 -10.40 11.13 6.82
N PHE A 52 -11.28 11.91 6.17
CA PHE A 52 -11.74 11.69 4.80
C PHE A 52 -11.41 12.92 3.95
N PHE A 53 -11.11 12.69 2.68
CA PHE A 53 -10.98 13.79 1.72
C PHE A 53 -12.18 13.86 0.80
N ASP A 54 -12.79 15.05 0.81
CA ASP A 54 -13.76 15.46 -0.18
C ASP A 54 -13.13 15.36 -1.58
N PRO A 55 -13.81 14.79 -2.58
CA PRO A 55 -13.29 14.72 -3.95
C PRO A 55 -12.83 16.07 -4.53
N ARG A 56 -13.41 17.19 -4.05
CA ARG A 56 -12.98 18.55 -4.41
C ARG A 56 -11.54 18.89 -4.00
N ILE A 57 -10.97 18.12 -3.06
CA ILE A 57 -9.59 18.27 -2.58
C ILE A 57 -8.62 17.46 -3.47
N TYR A 58 -9.08 16.43 -4.21
CA TYR A 58 -8.20 15.56 -4.98
C TYR A 58 -7.39 16.36 -6.01
N ASP A 59 -8.04 17.24 -6.77
CA ASP A 59 -7.33 18.10 -7.72
C ASP A 59 -6.31 19.02 -7.04
N LYS A 60 -6.62 19.51 -5.83
CA LYS A 60 -5.71 20.36 -5.03
C LYS A 60 -4.51 19.61 -4.48
N LEU A 61 -4.60 18.28 -4.35
CA LEU A 61 -3.52 17.40 -3.93
C LEU A 61 -2.87 16.67 -5.11
N LYS A 62 -3.19 17.06 -6.36
CA LYS A 62 -2.73 16.35 -7.57
C LYS A 62 -3.07 14.85 -7.52
N ILE A 63 -4.25 14.50 -7.03
CA ILE A 63 -4.75 13.12 -6.98
C ILE A 63 -5.75 12.91 -8.11
N ARG A 64 -5.52 11.89 -8.94
CA ARG A 64 -6.50 11.39 -9.91
C ARG A 64 -7.13 10.11 -9.36
N CYS A 65 -8.39 10.19 -8.95
CA CYS A 65 -9.13 9.03 -8.44
C CYS A 65 -9.98 8.41 -9.56
N GLU A 66 -9.79 7.11 -9.81
CA GLU A 66 -10.45 6.33 -10.84
C GLU A 66 -11.15 5.11 -10.21
N THR A 67 -12.13 4.53 -10.90
CA THR A 67 -12.75 3.27 -10.49
C THR A 67 -11.86 2.09 -10.87
N LEU A 68 -11.79 1.09 -9.99
CA LEU A 68 -11.22 -0.22 -10.27
C LEU A 68 -12.37 -1.23 -10.29
N ASP A 69 -12.94 -1.42 -11.48
CA ASP A 69 -14.08 -2.31 -11.66
C ASP A 69 -13.59 -3.77 -11.80
N LEU A 70 -13.95 -4.58 -10.81
CA LEU A 70 -13.57 -6.00 -10.73
C LEU A 70 -14.80 -6.88 -10.79
N LYS A 71 -14.69 -7.99 -11.51
CA LYS A 71 -15.68 -9.06 -11.53
C LYS A 71 -15.56 -9.92 -10.28
N ASP A 72 -16.56 -10.77 -10.05
CA ASP A 72 -16.56 -11.73 -8.94
C ASP A 72 -15.45 -12.80 -9.04
N ASP A 73 -14.90 -13.02 -10.23
CA ASP A 73 -13.74 -13.90 -10.46
C ASP A 73 -12.38 -13.19 -10.28
N GLY A 74 -12.40 -11.93 -9.81
CA GLY A 74 -11.22 -11.12 -9.54
C GLY A 74 -10.61 -10.43 -10.78
N GLU A 75 -11.07 -10.75 -11.99
CA GLU A 75 -10.59 -10.09 -13.20
C GLU A 75 -11.13 -8.66 -13.34
N TYR A 76 -10.47 -7.86 -14.19
CA TYR A 76 -10.97 -6.55 -14.58
C TYR A 76 -12.29 -6.65 -15.36
N ALA A 77 -13.32 -5.95 -14.91
CA ALA A 77 -14.64 -5.97 -15.53
C ALA A 77 -14.68 -5.21 -16.87
N ASN A 78 -13.96 -4.09 -16.95
CA ASN A 78 -13.97 -3.17 -18.09
C ASN A 78 -12.70 -3.27 -18.94
N GLY A 79 -12.04 -4.44 -18.93
CA GLY A 79 -10.74 -4.65 -19.54
C GLY A 79 -9.59 -4.14 -18.68
N ILE A 80 -8.36 -4.53 -19.05
CA ILE A 80 -7.15 -4.16 -18.29
C ILE A 80 -6.93 -2.65 -18.43
N PRO A 81 -6.87 -1.89 -17.31
CA PRO A 81 -6.62 -0.45 -17.38
C PRO A 81 -5.19 -0.19 -17.86
N ALA A 82 -5.00 0.90 -18.62
CA ALA A 82 -3.69 1.33 -19.08
C ALA A 82 -3.22 2.56 -18.28
N PRO A 83 -1.99 2.56 -17.73
CA PRO A 83 -1.12 1.39 -17.50
C PRO A 83 -1.69 0.43 -16.44
N SER A 84 -1.31 -0.84 -16.50
CA SER A 84 -1.53 -1.81 -15.43
C SER A 84 -0.19 -2.30 -14.89
N PHE A 85 -0.13 -2.45 -13.57
CA PHE A 85 1.07 -2.89 -12.86
C PHE A 85 0.85 -4.17 -12.04
N PHE A 86 -0.38 -4.67 -11.97
CA PHE A 86 -0.72 -5.87 -11.22
C PHE A 86 -1.66 -6.74 -12.04
N ASP A 87 -1.35 -8.03 -12.10
CA ASP A 87 -2.18 -9.05 -12.76
C ASP A 87 -2.64 -10.07 -11.71
N PRO A 88 -3.95 -10.16 -11.37
CA PRO A 88 -4.43 -10.99 -10.28
C PRO A 88 -4.20 -12.49 -10.56
N LEU A 89 -4.05 -13.28 -9.51
CA LEU A 89 -4.00 -14.74 -9.65
C LEU A 89 -5.33 -15.24 -10.24
N PRO A 90 -5.33 -16.01 -11.33
CA PRO A 90 -6.56 -16.54 -11.90
C PRO A 90 -7.32 -17.41 -10.91
N LEU A 91 -8.65 -17.25 -10.85
CA LEU A 91 -9.51 -17.98 -9.91
C LEU A 91 -9.35 -19.50 -10.01
N GLU A 92 -9.22 -20.03 -11.23
CA GLU A 92 -9.01 -21.47 -11.45
C GLU A 92 -7.68 -21.96 -10.88
N THR A 93 -6.63 -21.13 -10.92
CA THR A 93 -5.35 -21.47 -10.28
C THR A 93 -5.52 -21.55 -8.77
N LEU A 94 -6.22 -20.58 -8.18
CA LEU A 94 -6.51 -20.57 -6.74
C LEU A 94 -7.34 -21.78 -6.30
N LYS A 95 -8.35 -22.18 -7.09
CA LYS A 95 -9.20 -23.35 -6.82
C LYS A 95 -8.44 -24.68 -6.83
N ASN A 96 -7.32 -24.75 -7.54
CA ASN A 96 -6.43 -25.92 -7.58
C ASN A 96 -5.53 -26.02 -6.33
N HIS A 97 -5.35 -24.91 -5.61
CA HIS A 97 -4.56 -24.81 -4.37
C HIS A 97 -5.48 -24.62 -3.15
N ARG A 98 -6.30 -25.62 -2.84
CA ARG A 98 -7.20 -25.63 -1.68
C ARG A 98 -6.44 -25.77 -0.38
N ILE A 99 -6.97 -25.12 0.67
CA ILE A 99 -6.47 -25.27 2.03
C ILE A 99 -6.57 -26.73 2.48
N ILE A 100 -5.51 -27.22 3.14
CA ILE A 100 -5.46 -28.53 3.76
C ILE A 100 -5.20 -28.39 5.27
N THR A 101 -5.90 -29.19 6.06
CA THR A 101 -5.72 -29.29 7.51
C THR A 101 -5.25 -30.71 7.84
N PRO A 102 -3.93 -30.99 7.79
CA PRO A 102 -3.41 -32.35 7.85
C PRO A 102 -3.58 -33.05 9.21
N ASP A 103 -3.80 -32.27 10.27
CA ASP A 103 -3.94 -32.75 11.64
C ASP A 103 -5.00 -31.93 12.41
N GLU A 104 -5.36 -32.40 13.61
CA GLU A 104 -6.38 -31.77 14.45
C GLU A 104 -5.95 -30.41 15.02
N GLU A 105 -4.65 -30.12 15.07
CA GLU A 105 -4.16 -28.79 15.45
C GLU A 105 -4.42 -27.79 14.33
N ALA A 106 -4.00 -28.10 13.10
CA ALA A 106 -4.25 -27.29 11.92
C ALA A 106 -5.75 -27.11 11.65
N LYS A 107 -6.56 -28.13 11.91
CA LYS A 107 -8.03 -28.05 11.79
C LYS A 107 -8.63 -27.13 12.84
N ARG A 108 -8.20 -27.22 14.10
CA ARG A 108 -8.65 -26.31 15.17
C ARG A 108 -8.21 -24.87 14.89
N ASP A 109 -6.97 -24.67 14.44
CA ASP A 109 -6.45 -23.37 14.04
C ASP A 109 -7.31 -22.77 12.94
N TYR A 110 -7.51 -23.49 11.83
CA TYR A 110 -8.39 -23.08 10.73
C TYR A 110 -9.80 -22.71 11.21
N LEU A 111 -10.49 -23.60 11.94
CA LEU A 111 -11.84 -23.35 12.43
C LEU A 111 -11.92 -22.13 13.36
N SER A 112 -10.87 -21.90 14.17
CA SER A 112 -10.86 -20.77 15.10
C SER A 112 -10.90 -19.43 14.36
N TYR A 113 -10.20 -19.29 13.23
CA TYR A 113 -10.11 -18.04 12.45
C TYR A 113 -11.17 -17.95 11.36
N GLU A 114 -11.77 -19.07 10.96
CA GLU A 114 -12.92 -19.05 10.05
C GLU A 114 -14.17 -18.48 10.71
N ASN A 115 -14.32 -18.71 12.02
CA ASN A 115 -15.45 -18.20 12.78
C ASN A 115 -15.21 -16.77 13.28
N ILE A 116 -15.12 -15.83 12.34
CA ILE A 116 -14.84 -14.43 12.66
C ILE A 116 -15.96 -13.72 13.43
N PHE A 117 -17.20 -14.20 13.30
CA PHE A 117 -18.38 -13.60 13.93
C PHE A 117 -18.46 -13.87 15.43
N ASP A 118 -17.89 -14.99 15.90
CA ASP A 118 -17.79 -15.28 17.34
C ASP A 118 -16.69 -14.47 18.04
N ARG A 119 -15.83 -13.77 17.28
CA ARG A 119 -14.71 -12.96 17.80
C ARG A 119 -15.05 -11.48 18.00
N THR A 120 -16.27 -11.06 17.73
CA THR A 120 -16.66 -9.64 17.73
C THR A 120 -17.15 -9.10 19.08
N GLU A 121 -17.13 -9.89 20.15
CA GLU A 121 -17.49 -9.38 21.47
C GLU A 121 -16.37 -8.51 22.09
N ASP A 122 -15.09 -8.69 21.70
CA ASP A 122 -13.94 -7.99 22.31
C ASP A 122 -12.88 -7.43 21.34
N GLY A 123 -12.96 -7.69 20.02
CA GLY A 123 -11.91 -7.33 19.03
C GLY A 123 -12.33 -6.25 18.02
N ASP A 124 -11.35 -5.54 17.44
CA ASP A 124 -11.62 -4.64 16.31
C ASP A 124 -11.92 -5.43 15.03
N THR A 125 -13.08 -5.18 14.44
CA THR A 125 -13.56 -5.78 13.19
C THR A 125 -12.53 -5.72 12.06
N SER A 126 -11.84 -4.58 11.92
CA SER A 126 -10.91 -4.39 10.80
C SER A 126 -9.73 -5.36 10.90
N GLN A 127 -9.23 -5.60 12.12
CA GLN A 127 -8.24 -6.63 12.41
C GLN A 127 -8.74 -8.04 12.10
N VAL A 128 -9.96 -8.38 12.49
CA VAL A 128 -10.46 -9.74 12.25
C VAL A 128 -10.53 -10.06 10.75
N VAL A 129 -10.93 -9.08 9.92
CA VAL A 129 -10.95 -9.22 8.46
C VAL A 129 -9.54 -9.29 7.87
N SER A 130 -8.63 -8.40 8.27
CA SER A 130 -7.23 -8.39 7.78
C SER A 130 -6.53 -9.70 8.12
N TYR A 131 -6.62 -10.18 9.37
CA TYR A 131 -6.03 -11.44 9.81
C TYR A 131 -6.55 -12.61 9.00
N ARG A 132 -7.85 -12.67 8.71
CA ARG A 132 -8.41 -13.73 7.86
C ARG A 132 -7.76 -13.72 6.48
N ILE A 133 -7.74 -12.56 5.81
CA ILE A 133 -7.19 -12.43 4.46
C ILE A 133 -5.70 -12.84 4.45
N MET A 134 -4.91 -12.30 5.40
CA MET A 134 -3.49 -12.62 5.53
C MET A 134 -3.25 -14.12 5.77
N ARG A 135 -3.98 -14.74 6.72
CA ARG A 135 -3.85 -16.18 7.00
C ARG A 135 -4.13 -17.05 5.77
N HIS A 136 -5.13 -16.70 4.96
CA HIS A 136 -5.41 -17.39 3.71
C HIS A 136 -4.27 -17.26 2.68
N PHE A 137 -3.53 -16.16 2.72
CA PHE A 137 -2.41 -15.89 1.83
C PHE A 137 -1.09 -16.52 2.31
N ASP A 138 -0.70 -16.33 3.56
CA ASP A 138 0.67 -16.57 4.06
C ASP A 138 0.79 -17.56 5.23
N TRP A 139 -0.31 -18.22 5.61
CA TRP A 139 -0.32 -19.14 6.74
C TRP A 139 -0.80 -20.53 6.38
N TYR A 140 -2.00 -20.65 5.80
CA TYR A 140 -2.60 -21.96 5.58
C TYR A 140 -1.89 -22.76 4.50
N ARG A 141 -1.63 -24.04 4.83
CA ARG A 141 -1.09 -25.02 3.90
C ARG A 141 -2.11 -25.30 2.80
N ARG A 142 -1.63 -25.48 1.58
CA ARG A 142 -2.44 -25.74 0.38
C ARG A 142 -1.91 -26.97 -0.35
N ASN A 143 -2.82 -27.70 -0.97
CA ASN A 143 -2.45 -28.84 -1.82
C ASN A 143 -1.68 -28.36 -3.07
N GLY A 144 -0.86 -29.25 -3.62
CA GLY A 144 -0.15 -29.00 -4.88
C GLY A 144 1.01 -28.01 -4.80
N ILE A 145 1.40 -27.56 -3.60
CA ILE A 145 2.56 -26.66 -3.38
C ILE A 145 3.67 -27.47 -2.70
N SER A 146 4.85 -27.48 -3.31
CA SER A 146 6.00 -28.30 -2.87
C SER A 146 6.93 -27.61 -1.87
N SER A 147 6.71 -26.34 -1.55
CA SER A 147 7.49 -25.61 -0.55
C SER A 147 7.31 -26.21 0.85
N LEU A 148 8.27 -25.98 1.75
CA LEU A 148 8.24 -26.49 3.12
C LEU A 148 6.94 -26.11 3.87
N ARG A 149 6.49 -24.86 3.72
CA ARG A 149 5.26 -24.37 4.36
C ARG A 149 4.01 -24.59 3.50
N ALA A 150 4.17 -24.86 2.20
CA ALA A 150 3.10 -25.13 1.24
C ALA A 150 1.98 -24.06 1.20
N ARG A 151 2.31 -22.77 1.28
CA ARG A 151 1.34 -21.66 1.38
C ARG A 151 1.06 -21.03 0.03
N LEU A 152 -0.02 -20.25 -0.08
CA LEU A 152 -0.31 -19.51 -1.33
C LEU A 152 0.84 -18.56 -1.70
N MET A 153 1.35 -17.78 -0.74
CA MET A 153 2.49 -16.88 -0.94
C MET A 153 3.77 -17.61 -1.40
N ASP A 154 3.89 -18.92 -1.18
CA ASP A 154 5.10 -19.65 -1.60
C ASP A 154 5.16 -19.85 -3.13
N ILE A 155 4.03 -19.73 -3.84
CA ILE A 155 3.97 -19.79 -5.32
C ILE A 155 3.94 -18.39 -5.98
N THR A 156 4.07 -17.32 -5.19
CA THR A 156 4.10 -15.94 -5.70
C THR A 156 5.50 -15.36 -5.62
N VAL A 157 5.68 -14.15 -6.14
CA VAL A 157 6.94 -13.39 -5.98
C VAL A 157 7.00 -12.61 -4.68
N TRP A 158 5.95 -12.62 -3.87
CA TRP A 158 5.83 -11.76 -2.69
C TRP A 158 6.48 -12.36 -1.45
N ARG A 159 7.16 -11.54 -0.67
CA ARG A 159 7.59 -11.86 0.69
C ARG A 159 7.09 -10.79 1.66
N GLU A 160 6.78 -11.19 2.87
CA GLU A 160 6.48 -10.26 3.97
C GLU A 160 7.74 -9.45 4.29
N ALA A 161 7.56 -8.13 4.37
CA ALA A 161 8.63 -7.17 4.60
C ALA A 161 8.51 -6.47 5.97
N TYR A 162 7.29 -6.36 6.51
CA TYR A 162 7.03 -5.77 7.83
C TYR A 162 6.42 -6.81 8.78
N VAL A 163 7.03 -6.97 9.97
CA VAL A 163 6.49 -7.80 11.06
C VAL A 163 6.15 -6.88 12.25
N PRO A 164 4.86 -6.63 12.56
CA PRO A 164 4.42 -5.65 13.57
C PRO A 164 4.94 -5.88 15.00
N HIS A 165 5.54 -7.05 15.29
CA HIS A 165 5.95 -7.45 16.62
C HIS A 165 7.46 -7.30 16.92
N PHE A 166 8.27 -6.90 15.94
CA PHE A 166 9.72 -6.72 16.12
C PHE A 166 10.13 -5.35 15.61
N VAL A 167 10.40 -4.44 16.55
CA VAL A 167 11.02 -3.09 16.61
C VAL A 167 11.95 -2.63 15.46
N SER A 168 11.67 -2.98 14.22
CA SER A 168 12.46 -2.64 13.05
C SER A 168 11.55 -2.70 11.85
N VAL A 169 10.92 -1.58 11.50
CA VAL A 169 10.54 -1.36 10.10
C VAL A 169 11.82 -1.61 9.31
N THR A 170 11.85 -2.61 8.43
CA THR A 170 12.93 -2.66 7.46
C THR A 170 12.88 -1.33 6.72
N LYS A 171 13.92 -0.50 6.87
CA LYS A 171 14.02 0.82 6.22
C LYS A 171 13.68 0.79 4.72
N ASN A 172 13.79 -0.40 4.12
CA ASN A 172 13.42 -0.73 2.75
C ASN A 172 11.91 -0.66 2.43
N VAL A 173 11.03 -0.42 3.41
CA VAL A 173 9.58 -0.45 3.24
C VAL A 173 8.93 0.88 3.56
N LEU A 174 9.24 1.45 4.73
CA LEU A 174 8.81 2.79 5.14
C LEU A 174 9.94 3.47 5.91
N ALA A 175 10.31 4.68 5.51
CA ALA A 175 11.22 5.51 6.28
C ALA A 175 10.50 6.04 7.54
N ASP A 176 11.22 6.07 8.67
CA ASP A 176 10.65 6.42 9.97
C ASP A 176 9.98 7.80 9.98
N GLU A 177 10.49 8.74 9.18
CA GLU A 177 9.99 10.12 9.07
C GLU A 177 8.59 10.21 8.45
N TYR A 178 8.20 9.25 7.61
CA TYR A 178 6.84 9.15 7.06
C TYR A 178 5.99 8.18 7.88
N PHE A 179 6.59 7.06 8.31
CA PHE A 179 5.89 5.99 8.99
C PHE A 179 5.27 6.44 10.32
N MET A 180 6.08 7.00 11.20
CA MET A 180 5.64 7.31 12.56
C MET A 180 4.60 8.44 12.59
N PRO A 181 4.79 9.60 11.93
CA PRO A 181 3.79 10.65 12.01
C PRO A 181 2.56 10.30 11.17
N GLY A 182 2.68 9.82 9.93
CA GLY A 182 1.56 9.76 9.00
C GLY A 182 0.99 8.39 8.71
N VAL A 183 1.53 7.28 9.25
CA VAL A 183 0.99 5.93 9.00
C VAL A 183 0.67 5.19 10.31
N ASN A 184 1.56 5.22 11.31
CA ASN A 184 1.42 4.47 12.55
C ASN A 184 0.97 5.32 13.75
N GLY A 185 1.36 6.60 13.80
CA GLY A 185 1.03 7.52 14.91
C GLY A 185 -0.33 8.21 14.78
N GLN A 186 -1.11 7.88 13.74
CA GLN A 186 -2.39 8.50 13.47
C GLN A 186 -3.52 7.80 14.24
N ARG A 187 -4.48 8.59 14.75
CA ARG A 187 -5.65 8.02 15.42
C ARG A 187 -6.59 7.39 14.40
N GLY A 188 -7.02 6.17 14.67
CA GLY A 188 -8.12 5.52 13.98
C GLY A 188 -7.73 4.52 12.90
N TYR A 189 -6.44 4.34 12.62
CA TYR A 189 -5.94 3.29 11.75
C TYR A 189 -4.50 2.86 12.09
N ALA A 190 -4.08 1.71 11.57
CA ALA A 190 -2.75 1.15 11.77
C ALA A 190 -2.28 0.35 10.54
N PRO A 191 -0.96 0.22 10.35
CA PRO A 191 -0.37 -0.70 9.38
C PRO A 191 -0.56 -2.17 9.81
N ALA A 192 -1.14 -3.01 8.95
CA ALA A 192 -1.30 -4.44 9.21
C ALA A 192 -0.12 -5.27 8.67
N GLY A 193 0.32 -4.99 7.45
CA GLY A 193 1.38 -5.76 6.80
C GLY A 193 1.81 -5.17 5.47
N TRP A 194 3.09 -5.39 5.12
CA TRP A 194 3.69 -5.00 3.85
C TRP A 194 4.36 -6.21 3.23
N TRP A 195 4.28 -6.28 1.90
CA TRP A 195 4.93 -7.31 1.11
C TRP A 195 5.66 -6.69 -0.07
N GLU A 196 6.83 -7.22 -0.36
CA GLU A 196 7.67 -6.77 -1.47
C GLU A 196 8.06 -7.94 -2.36
N GLU A 197 8.55 -7.62 -3.56
CA GLU A 197 9.06 -8.63 -4.48
C GLU A 197 10.33 -9.28 -3.88
N LYS A 198 10.37 -10.62 -3.87
CA LYS A 198 11.38 -11.45 -3.19
C LYS A 198 12.81 -11.10 -3.57
N SER A 199 13.06 -10.79 -4.83
CA SER A 199 14.40 -10.48 -5.35
C SER A 199 14.76 -8.99 -5.28
N LEU A 200 13.80 -8.11 -4.91
CA LEU A 200 13.93 -6.66 -5.00
C LEU A 200 14.34 -6.16 -6.39
N SER A 201 13.97 -6.90 -7.44
CA SER A 201 14.24 -6.50 -8.83
C SER A 201 13.14 -5.64 -9.43
N LEU A 202 11.98 -5.59 -8.77
CA LEU A 202 10.84 -4.77 -9.18
C LEU A 202 10.45 -3.83 -8.04
N PRO A 203 10.06 -2.58 -8.34
CA PRO A 203 9.68 -1.59 -7.33
C PRO A 203 8.30 -1.84 -6.73
N HIS A 204 7.54 -2.83 -7.24
CA HIS A 204 6.19 -3.10 -6.79
C HIS A 204 6.14 -3.47 -5.31
N ILE A 205 5.09 -3.00 -4.65
CA ILE A 205 4.87 -3.22 -3.23
C ILE A 205 3.39 -3.39 -2.93
N MET A 206 3.08 -4.26 -1.97
CA MET A 206 1.75 -4.42 -1.43
C MET A 206 1.71 -3.99 0.03
N CYS A 207 0.58 -3.43 0.45
CA CYS A 207 0.35 -3.11 1.85
C CYS A 207 -1.09 -3.34 2.27
N MET A 208 -1.30 -3.49 3.56
CA MET A 208 -2.62 -3.60 4.17
C MET A 208 -2.74 -2.61 5.33
N LEU A 209 -3.81 -1.83 5.33
CA LEU A 209 -4.14 -0.88 6.38
C LEU A 209 -5.47 -1.26 7.06
N GLU A 210 -5.47 -1.17 8.38
CA GLU A 210 -6.63 -1.42 9.25
C GLU A 210 -7.16 -0.10 9.78
N PHE A 211 -8.43 0.22 9.52
CA PHE A 211 -9.10 1.41 9.98
C PHE A 211 -10.11 1.07 11.09
N TYR A 212 -9.63 0.97 12.33
CA TYR A 212 -10.42 0.60 13.51
C TYR A 212 -11.48 1.63 13.92
N SER A 213 -11.33 2.90 13.54
CA SER A 213 -12.30 3.96 13.90
C SER A 213 -13.15 4.45 12.73
N PHE A 214 -12.97 3.91 11.53
CA PHE A 214 -13.64 4.43 10.33
C PHE A 214 -14.38 3.31 9.59
N ARG A 215 -15.66 3.57 9.32
CA ARG A 215 -16.51 2.72 8.50
C ARG A 215 -16.19 2.94 7.03
N GLY A 216 -16.47 1.94 6.19
CA GLY A 216 -16.29 2.06 4.75
C GLY A 216 -17.15 3.17 4.15
N THR A 217 -16.49 4.13 3.50
CA THR A 217 -17.12 5.17 2.67
C THR A 217 -16.53 5.14 1.25
N GLU A 218 -17.21 5.81 0.31
CA GLU A 218 -16.76 5.86 -1.07
C GLU A 218 -15.53 6.76 -1.24
N GLU A 219 -15.40 7.81 -0.43
CA GLU A 219 -14.26 8.71 -0.43
C GLU A 219 -12.96 8.01 -0.02
N LEU A 220 -11.83 8.54 -0.48
CA LEU A 220 -10.51 8.14 0.02
C LEU A 220 -10.32 8.59 1.47
N LEU A 221 -9.80 7.67 2.27
CA LEU A 221 -9.36 7.91 3.63
C LEU A 221 -8.00 8.59 3.57
N ARG A 222 -7.77 9.57 4.45
CA ARG A 222 -6.47 10.24 4.55
C ARG A 222 -5.34 9.23 4.79
N GLY A 223 -5.58 8.20 5.60
CA GLY A 223 -4.58 7.16 5.86
C GLY A 223 -4.20 6.33 4.63
N GLU A 224 -5.12 6.12 3.68
CA GLU A 224 -4.79 5.42 2.42
C GLU A 224 -3.81 6.25 1.58
N ILE A 225 -4.08 7.55 1.47
CA ILE A 225 -3.24 8.46 0.68
C ILE A 225 -1.86 8.62 1.33
N LEU A 226 -1.83 8.83 2.65
CA LEU A 226 -0.56 8.93 3.39
C LEU A 226 0.23 7.62 3.30
N GLY A 227 -0.43 6.47 3.42
CA GLY A 227 0.22 5.17 3.27
C GLY A 227 0.80 4.93 1.87
N ILE A 228 0.07 5.31 0.82
CA ILE A 228 0.54 5.23 -0.57
C ILE A 228 1.74 6.16 -0.79
N LEU A 229 1.63 7.43 -0.40
CA LEU A 229 2.69 8.42 -0.58
C LEU A 229 3.95 8.05 0.20
N ALA A 230 3.82 7.72 1.49
CA ALA A 230 4.94 7.29 2.34
C ALA A 230 5.68 6.09 1.74
N THR A 231 4.92 5.10 1.25
CA THR A 231 5.48 3.91 0.59
C THR A 231 6.19 4.26 -0.72
N THR A 232 5.57 5.12 -1.54
CA THR A 232 6.12 5.54 -2.84
C THR A 232 7.43 6.31 -2.65
N ILE A 233 7.44 7.30 -1.76
CA ILE A 233 8.61 8.12 -1.45
C ILE A 233 9.74 7.23 -0.93
N THR A 234 9.46 6.40 0.10
CA THR A 234 10.48 5.52 0.68
C THR A 234 11.11 4.60 -0.38
N ARG A 235 10.31 4.01 -1.28
CA ARG A 235 10.88 3.12 -2.31
C ARG A 235 11.70 3.87 -3.36
N LEU A 236 11.33 5.10 -3.73
CA LEU A 236 12.12 5.92 -4.67
C LEU A 236 13.50 6.28 -4.11
N GLU A 237 13.67 6.30 -2.79
CA GLU A 237 14.96 6.59 -2.14
C GLU A 237 15.91 5.38 -2.11
N LEU A 238 15.42 4.18 -2.39
CA LEU A 238 16.23 2.97 -2.31
C LEU A 238 17.17 2.84 -3.51
N GLU A 239 18.44 2.56 -3.22
CA GLU A 239 19.50 2.43 -4.24
C GLU A 239 19.16 1.38 -5.31
N CYS A 240 18.49 0.29 -4.94
CA CYS A 240 18.12 -0.78 -5.87
C CYS A 240 17.02 -0.38 -6.88
N PHE A 241 16.36 0.78 -6.69
CA PHE A 241 15.30 1.28 -7.58
C PHE A 241 15.65 2.62 -8.21
N GLN A 242 16.94 3.01 -8.25
CA GLN A 242 17.36 4.30 -8.84
C GLN A 242 17.01 4.45 -10.33
N ASP A 243 16.91 3.33 -11.06
CA ASP A 243 16.52 3.31 -12.48
C ASP A 243 15.00 3.23 -12.69
N GLU A 244 14.23 3.07 -11.62
CA GLU A 244 12.77 2.99 -11.66
C GLU A 244 12.17 4.38 -11.53
N VAL A 245 11.20 4.70 -12.40
CA VAL A 245 10.53 6.01 -12.39
C VAL A 245 9.09 5.94 -11.90
N VAL A 246 8.59 4.73 -11.65
CA VAL A 246 7.26 4.47 -11.08
C VAL A 246 7.39 3.41 -9.99
N ILE A 247 6.75 3.67 -8.85
CA ILE A 247 6.56 2.68 -7.78
C ILE A 247 5.08 2.28 -7.75
N PRO A 248 4.71 1.10 -8.27
CA PRO A 248 3.35 0.61 -8.17
C PRO A 248 3.03 0.11 -6.76
N VAL A 249 1.91 0.60 -6.20
CA VAL A 249 1.42 0.21 -4.88
C VAL A 249 0.08 -0.52 -5.03
N LEU A 250 -0.03 -1.71 -4.45
CA LEU A 250 -1.29 -2.44 -4.27
C LEU A 250 -1.68 -2.43 -2.79
N MET A 251 -2.70 -1.66 -2.44
CA MET A 251 -3.16 -1.50 -1.06
C MET A 251 -4.48 -2.22 -0.80
N PHE A 252 -4.56 -2.91 0.33
CA PHE A 252 -5.78 -3.46 0.89
C PHE A 252 -6.21 -2.57 2.07
N SER A 253 -7.32 -1.87 1.91
CA SER A 253 -7.86 -0.97 2.93
C SER A 253 -9.03 -1.65 3.62
N VAL A 254 -8.92 -1.90 4.93
CA VAL A 254 -9.88 -2.68 5.73
C VAL A 254 -10.50 -1.79 6.80
N MET A 255 -11.83 -1.72 6.86
CA MET A 255 -12.60 -0.80 7.70
C MET A 255 -13.28 -1.49 8.88
N SER A 256 -13.70 -0.69 9.87
CA SER A 256 -14.26 -1.18 11.13
C SER A 256 -15.66 -1.80 11.02
N ASP A 257 -16.30 -1.77 9.85
CA ASP A 257 -17.65 -2.31 9.64
C ASP A 257 -17.70 -3.49 8.66
N PHE A 258 -16.71 -4.40 8.75
CA PHE A 258 -16.59 -5.61 7.93
C PHE A 258 -16.51 -5.30 6.43
N LYS A 259 -15.91 -4.16 6.09
CA LYS A 259 -15.71 -3.76 4.70
C LYS A 259 -14.24 -3.65 4.37
N ALA A 260 -13.90 -3.92 3.12
CA ALA A 260 -12.58 -3.63 2.61
C ALA A 260 -12.64 -3.24 1.13
N ARG A 261 -11.59 -2.57 0.64
CA ARG A 261 -11.40 -2.31 -0.79
C ARG A 261 -9.96 -2.53 -1.22
N ILE A 262 -9.80 -2.73 -2.52
CA ILE A 262 -8.51 -2.88 -3.18
C ILE A 262 -8.20 -1.56 -3.88
N ILE A 263 -6.97 -1.08 -3.70
CA ILE A 263 -6.48 0.16 -4.29
C ILE A 263 -5.21 -0.15 -5.08
N GLN A 264 -5.16 0.29 -6.33
CA GLN A 264 -3.95 0.34 -7.14
C GLN A 264 -3.52 1.78 -7.26
N ALA A 265 -2.25 2.08 -6.98
CA ALA A 265 -1.74 3.42 -7.09
C ALA A 265 -0.38 3.47 -7.77
N TYR A 266 -0.12 4.57 -8.46
CA TYR A 266 1.16 4.91 -9.06
C TYR A 266 1.21 6.43 -9.31
N PHE A 267 2.41 6.98 -9.35
CA PHE A 267 2.63 8.35 -9.78
C PHE A 267 2.87 8.38 -11.29
N ASN A 268 2.13 9.20 -12.04
CA ASN A 268 2.26 9.26 -13.50
C ASN A 268 3.20 10.38 -13.99
N GLY A 269 3.81 11.14 -13.09
CA GLY A 269 4.58 12.34 -13.43
C GLY A 269 3.96 13.61 -12.89
N ASP A 270 2.65 13.84 -13.03
CA ASP A 270 1.95 15.04 -12.49
C ASP A 270 1.06 14.70 -11.29
N LYS A 271 0.41 13.54 -11.31
CA LYS A 271 -0.61 13.14 -10.36
C LYS A 271 -0.33 11.80 -9.73
N LEU A 272 -0.71 11.70 -8.45
CA LEU A 272 -0.90 10.41 -7.80
C LEU A 272 -2.20 9.80 -8.34
N VAL A 273 -2.08 8.76 -9.15
CA VAL A 273 -3.22 8.05 -9.72
C VAL A 273 -3.62 6.96 -8.75
N ILE A 274 -4.88 6.97 -8.32
CA ILE A 274 -5.45 6.01 -7.39
C ILE A 274 -6.68 5.37 -8.04
N ARG A 275 -6.61 4.08 -8.31
CA ARG A 275 -7.76 3.28 -8.74
C ARG A 275 -8.27 2.50 -7.55
N LYS A 276 -9.51 2.73 -7.14
CA LYS A 276 -10.11 2.05 -5.99
C LYS A 276 -11.28 1.19 -6.41
N SER A 277 -11.38 -0.01 -5.85
CA SER A 277 -12.56 -0.85 -6.04
C SER A 277 -13.75 -0.29 -5.25
N ARG A 278 -14.94 -0.83 -5.52
CA ARG A 278 -16.05 -0.75 -4.55
C ARG A 278 -15.65 -1.35 -3.20
N LEU A 279 -16.42 -1.03 -2.17
CA LEU A 279 -16.33 -1.73 -0.88
C LEU A 279 -16.92 -3.14 -1.01
N TYR A 280 -16.13 -4.12 -0.59
CA TYR A 280 -16.52 -5.52 -0.44
C TYR A 280 -16.93 -5.78 0.99
N ASP A 281 -17.99 -6.58 1.16
CA ASP A 281 -18.55 -6.91 2.45
C ASP A 281 -18.02 -8.26 2.95
N PHE A 282 -17.79 -8.35 4.25
CA PHE A 282 -17.31 -9.53 4.99
C PHE A 282 -18.25 -9.87 6.17
N SER A 283 -19.41 -9.20 6.27
CA SER A 283 -20.31 -9.29 7.41
C SER A 283 -21.24 -10.50 7.44
N THR A 284 -21.32 -11.29 6.35
CA THR A 284 -22.08 -12.55 6.31
C THR A 284 -21.21 -13.71 5.84
N PRO A 285 -21.53 -14.97 6.16
CA PRO A 285 -20.75 -16.13 5.71
C PRO A 285 -20.55 -16.20 4.19
N GLU A 286 -21.57 -15.81 3.43
CA GLU A 286 -21.54 -15.80 1.96
C GLU A 286 -20.59 -14.72 1.45
N THR A 287 -20.76 -13.47 1.91
CA THR A 287 -19.94 -12.33 1.47
C THR A 287 -18.49 -12.48 1.95
N LEU A 288 -18.30 -12.97 3.17
CA LEU A 288 -17.01 -13.32 3.75
C LEU A 288 -16.21 -14.24 2.82
N SER A 289 -16.83 -15.32 2.35
CA SER A 289 -16.14 -16.31 1.52
C SER A 289 -15.77 -15.74 0.15
N SER A 290 -16.71 -15.10 -0.54
CA SER A 290 -16.46 -14.53 -1.88
C SER A 290 -15.45 -13.38 -1.84
N SER A 291 -15.55 -12.48 -0.84
CA SER A 291 -14.65 -11.35 -0.69
C SER A 291 -13.24 -11.82 -0.30
N THR A 292 -13.13 -12.85 0.57
CA THR A 292 -11.81 -13.44 0.90
C THR A 292 -11.13 -13.98 -0.36
N ILE A 293 -11.86 -14.73 -1.21
CA ILE A 293 -11.32 -15.28 -2.47
C ILE A 293 -10.79 -14.16 -3.38
N LEU A 294 -11.59 -13.11 -3.57
CA LEU A 294 -11.19 -11.97 -4.40
C LEU A 294 -9.91 -11.31 -3.86
N PHE A 295 -9.84 -11.05 -2.56
CA PHE A 295 -8.66 -10.39 -1.95
C PHE A 295 -7.40 -11.25 -2.06
N ILE A 296 -7.48 -12.57 -1.85
CA ILE A 296 -6.30 -13.44 -1.98
C ILE A 296 -5.84 -13.64 -3.43
N GLN A 297 -6.72 -13.50 -4.42
CA GLN A 297 -6.30 -13.45 -5.82
C GLN A 297 -5.41 -12.23 -6.09
N TRP A 298 -5.76 -11.08 -5.51
CA TRP A 298 -4.99 -9.85 -5.64
C TRP A 298 -3.71 -9.85 -4.80
N MET A 299 -3.73 -10.39 -3.58
CA MET A 299 -2.49 -10.59 -2.82
C MET A 299 -1.53 -11.55 -3.52
N ALA A 300 -2.06 -12.51 -4.27
CA ALA A 300 -1.26 -13.43 -5.08
C ALA A 300 -1.01 -12.92 -6.51
N SER A 301 -1.24 -11.63 -6.77
CA SER A 301 -1.02 -11.02 -8.08
C SER A 301 0.44 -11.11 -8.54
N LYS A 302 0.65 -11.00 -9.84
CA LYS A 302 1.97 -10.83 -10.44
C LYS A 302 2.22 -9.34 -10.70
N PRO A 303 3.39 -8.82 -10.34
CA PRO A 303 3.90 -7.56 -10.87
C PRO A 303 3.94 -7.62 -12.41
N VAL A 304 3.38 -6.60 -13.05
CA VAL A 304 3.45 -6.39 -14.51
C VAL A 304 3.72 -4.92 -14.81
N GLY A 305 3.80 -4.56 -16.10
CA GLY A 305 4.07 -3.20 -16.54
C GLY A 305 5.56 -2.84 -16.53
N ASN A 306 5.92 -1.81 -17.29
CA ASN A 306 7.29 -1.28 -17.35
C ASN A 306 7.39 -0.08 -16.42
N THR A 307 8.21 -0.19 -15.37
CA THR A 307 8.37 0.82 -14.32
C THR A 307 9.57 1.75 -14.54
N SER A 308 10.60 1.31 -15.26
CA SER A 308 11.80 2.10 -15.59
C SER A 308 11.64 2.87 -16.91
N GLY A 309 10.97 2.27 -17.90
CA GLY A 309 10.64 2.90 -19.18
C GLY A 309 9.27 3.57 -19.22
N PHE A 310 8.64 3.83 -18.07
CA PHE A 310 7.34 4.48 -18.04
C PHE A 310 7.44 5.93 -18.52
N ALA A 311 6.55 6.33 -19.43
CA ALA A 311 6.50 7.69 -19.94
C ALA A 311 5.79 8.61 -18.93
N LEU A 312 6.57 9.23 -18.05
CA LEU A 312 6.06 10.23 -17.12
C LEU A 312 5.53 11.45 -17.86
N GLU A 313 4.40 11.98 -17.39
CA GLU A 313 3.90 13.30 -17.75
C GLU A 313 4.89 14.38 -17.25
N ASP A 314 5.04 15.45 -18.02
CA ASP A 314 5.76 16.63 -17.56
C ASP A 314 4.96 17.27 -16.42
N PHE A 315 5.67 17.70 -15.37
CA PHE A 315 5.03 18.31 -14.21
C PHE A 315 5.80 19.50 -13.71
N GLU A 316 5.06 20.42 -13.13
CA GLU A 316 5.61 21.50 -12.33
C GLU A 316 5.64 21.04 -10.86
N PRO A 317 6.75 21.27 -10.13
CA PRO A 317 6.84 20.99 -8.71
C PRO A 317 5.62 21.55 -7.97
N PHE A 318 5.09 20.78 -7.03
CA PHE A 318 3.89 21.16 -6.32
C PHE A 318 4.20 22.36 -5.42
N GLU A 319 3.77 23.55 -5.82
CA GLU A 319 3.91 24.74 -4.97
C GLU A 319 2.93 24.65 -3.80
N GLU A 320 3.45 24.68 -2.58
CA GLU A 320 2.64 24.98 -1.40
C GLU A 320 2.15 26.43 -1.57
N GLU A 321 0.87 26.61 -1.91
CA GLU A 321 0.23 27.91 -1.76
C GLU A 321 0.46 28.36 -0.31
N ASP A 322 1.24 29.43 -0.13
CA ASP A 322 1.58 29.98 1.17
C ASP A 322 0.32 30.61 1.80
N ASP A 323 -0.51 29.76 2.42
CA ASP A 323 -1.74 30.15 3.10
C ASP A 323 -1.47 31.10 4.28
N THR A 324 -0.20 31.36 4.64
CA THR A 324 0.18 32.40 5.59
C THR A 324 -0.22 33.79 5.08
N GLU A 325 -0.12 34.10 3.78
CA GLU A 325 -0.56 35.40 3.25
C GLU A 325 -2.10 35.57 3.28
N SER A 326 -2.83 34.48 3.04
CA SER A 326 -4.30 34.42 3.11
C SER A 326 -4.81 34.62 4.55
N SER A 327 -4.09 34.06 5.51
CA SER A 327 -4.37 34.18 6.95
C SER A 327 -4.05 35.59 7.48
N ILE A 328 -2.90 36.16 7.08
CA ILE A 328 -2.49 37.53 7.44
C ILE A 328 -3.43 38.57 6.79
N LYS A 329 -3.88 38.35 5.55
CA LYS A 329 -4.86 39.24 4.89
C LYS A 329 -6.23 39.18 5.58
N LYS A 330 -6.69 38.00 6.01
CA LYS A 330 -7.95 37.86 6.77
C LYS A 330 -7.88 38.51 8.15
N GLU A 331 -6.78 38.35 8.88
CA GLU A 331 -6.60 39.03 10.17
C GLU A 331 -6.52 40.55 10.03
N ALA A 332 -5.81 41.05 9.01
CA ALA A 332 -5.71 42.49 8.73
C ALA A 332 -7.03 43.12 8.23
N GLU A 333 -7.90 42.36 7.56
CA GLU A 333 -9.25 42.81 7.19
C GLU A 333 -10.20 42.81 8.40
N ILE A 334 -10.06 41.87 9.33
CA ILE A 334 -10.87 41.81 10.56
C ILE A 334 -10.50 42.96 11.52
N GLU A 335 -9.22 43.29 11.67
CA GLU A 335 -8.76 44.45 12.47
C GLU A 335 -9.20 45.79 11.86
N LYS A 336 -9.27 45.91 10.53
CA LYS A 336 -9.77 47.14 9.88
C LYS A 336 -11.27 47.37 10.02
N ILE A 337 -12.05 46.32 10.32
CA ILE A 337 -13.50 46.41 10.54
C ILE A 337 -13.81 46.76 12.00
N SER A 338 -12.92 46.46 12.95
CA SER A 338 -13.10 46.80 14.37
C SER A 338 -12.74 48.24 14.75
N ASP A 339 -12.03 48.97 13.88
CA ASP A 339 -11.55 50.34 14.12
C ASP A 339 -12.26 51.42 13.28
N ALA A 340 -13.41 51.12 12.69
CA ALA A 340 -14.26 52.14 12.06
C ALA A 340 -15.14 52.84 13.13
N PRO A 341 -15.08 54.18 13.27
CA PRO A 341 -15.72 54.93 14.36
C PRO A 341 -17.25 54.98 14.36
#